data_AF-A0A935P1B0-F1
#
_entry.id   AF-A0A935P1B0-F1
#
_cell.length_a   1.000
_cell.length_b   1.000
_cell.length_c   1.000
_cell.angle_alpha   90.00
_cell.angle_beta   90.00
_cell.angle_gamma   90.00
#
_symmetry.space_group_name_H-M   'P 1'
#
loop_
_entity.id
_entity.type
_entity.pdbx_description
1 polymer ?
#
loop_
_entity_poly.entity_id
_entity_poly.type
_entity_poly.pdbx_seq_one_letter_code
_entity_poly.pdbx_strand_id
1 'polypeptide(L)'
;MKMIVEAALAVGLVSLLAACPPPEETTPDAGSGMVEATFTSLYGDYFGNCKQCHAPGAPGRTSDIETTLDFSSKATAYTTIKTGMAAGLTGNKTMCNGVPFLGTTPAKSLLLAVIDQPTRQAIDLSPQYPGCDIDTITDGTVKVGKQPSTAFLAALKTWITNGALNN
;
A
#
# COMPACT_ATOMS: atom_id res chain seq x y z
N MET A 1 -43.08 20.24 41.03
CA MET A 1 -42.40 18.95 40.87
C MET A 1 -41.29 19.16 39.84
N LYS A 2 -40.04 19.09 40.28
CA LYS A 2 -38.84 19.55 39.59
C LYS A 2 -38.27 18.35 38.80
N MET A 3 -38.38 18.33 37.48
CA MET A 3 -37.69 17.32 36.66
C MET A 3 -36.34 17.87 36.21
N ILE A 4 -35.32 17.09 36.54
CA ILE A 4 -33.90 17.35 36.40
C ILE A 4 -33.44 16.76 35.06
N VAL A 5 -32.76 17.60 34.29
CA VAL A 5 -31.59 17.36 33.42
C VAL A 5 -31.21 15.91 33.13
N GLU A 6 -31.15 15.55 31.84
CA GLU A 6 -30.09 14.68 31.30
C GLU A 6 -29.60 15.25 29.96
N ALA A 7 -28.43 15.91 30.01
CA ALA A 7 -27.65 16.28 28.84
C ALA A 7 -26.79 15.08 28.45
N ALA A 8 -27.08 14.46 27.32
CA ALA A 8 -26.25 13.39 26.76
C ALA A 8 -24.91 13.98 26.30
N LEU A 9 -23.82 13.55 26.96
CA LEU A 9 -22.46 13.78 26.49
C LEU A 9 -22.27 13.07 25.14
N ALA A 10 -22.12 13.85 24.08
CA ALA A 10 -21.56 13.37 22.83
C ALA A 10 -20.04 13.13 23.03
N VAL A 11 -19.70 11.90 23.40
CA VAL A 11 -18.30 11.44 23.42
C VAL A 11 -17.81 11.38 21.98
N GLY A 12 -16.88 12.28 21.64
CA GLY A 12 -16.23 12.32 20.34
C GLY A 12 -15.49 11.01 20.06
N LEU A 13 -15.97 10.27 19.07
CA LEU A 13 -15.15 9.29 18.36
C LEU A 13 -14.14 10.07 17.51
N VAL A 14 -12.99 10.39 18.08
CA VAL A 14 -11.79 10.60 17.28
C VAL A 14 -11.40 9.21 16.77
N SER A 15 -11.86 8.90 15.55
CA SER A 15 -11.47 7.70 14.84
C SER A 15 -9.95 7.70 14.71
N LEU A 16 -9.26 6.92 15.55
CA LEU A 16 -7.91 6.44 15.27
C LEU A 16 -8.00 5.54 14.04
N LEU A 17 -8.12 6.16 12.86
CA LEU A 17 -7.73 5.51 11.62
C LEU A 17 -6.26 5.18 11.83
N ALA A 18 -5.97 3.90 12.07
CA ALA A 18 -4.63 3.34 12.03
C ALA A 18 -4.09 3.54 10.60
N ALA A 19 -3.71 4.77 10.30
CA ALA A 19 -2.74 5.12 9.29
C ALA A 19 -1.38 4.70 9.84
N CYS A 20 -0.51 4.25 8.96
CA CYS A 20 0.90 4.18 9.29
C CYS A 20 1.29 5.52 9.91
N PRO A 21 1.99 5.56 11.05
CA PRO A 21 2.59 6.81 11.48
C PRO A 21 3.41 7.31 10.28
N PRO A 22 3.18 8.57 9.83
CA PRO A 22 3.94 9.09 8.71
C PRO A 22 5.42 8.91 9.07
N PRO A 23 6.28 8.51 8.11
CA PRO A 23 7.71 8.46 8.38
C PRO A 23 8.09 9.82 8.98
N GLU A 24 8.82 9.82 10.11
CA GLU A 24 9.43 11.06 10.61
C GLU A 24 10.05 11.76 9.40
N GLU A 25 9.75 13.04 9.21
CA GLU A 25 10.20 13.81 8.06
C GLU A 25 11.73 13.91 8.09
N THR A 26 12.42 12.83 7.70
CA THR A 26 13.70 12.96 7.02
C THR A 26 13.33 13.64 5.72
N THR A 27 13.42 14.97 5.74
CA THR A 27 13.53 15.82 4.56
C THR A 27 14.25 14.98 3.52
N PRO A 28 13.59 14.55 2.43
CA PRO A 28 14.32 13.96 1.34
C PRO A 28 15.34 15.02 1.02
N ASP A 29 16.62 14.68 1.10
CA ASP A 29 17.61 15.46 0.41
C ASP A 29 17.02 15.60 -0.99
N ALA A 30 16.71 16.82 -1.40
CA ALA A 30 16.17 17.12 -2.70
C ALA A 30 17.30 16.95 -3.72
N GLY A 31 18.00 15.81 -3.63
CA GLY A 31 18.74 15.20 -4.69
C GLY A 31 17.74 15.07 -5.83
N SER A 32 17.94 15.97 -6.77
CA SER A 32 17.67 15.88 -8.19
C SER A 32 18.19 14.58 -8.84
N GLY A 33 18.27 13.48 -8.10
CA GLY A 33 18.54 12.15 -8.58
C GLY A 33 17.28 11.60 -9.24
N MET A 34 17.43 11.09 -10.45
CA MET A 34 16.35 10.39 -11.14
C MET A 34 15.99 9.13 -10.34
N VAL A 35 14.70 8.90 -10.08
CA VAL A 35 14.24 7.60 -9.57
C VAL A 35 14.40 6.59 -10.69
N GLU A 36 15.36 5.69 -10.55
CA GLU A 36 15.65 4.64 -11.52
C GLU A 36 14.61 3.50 -11.44
N ALA A 37 14.40 2.81 -12.56
CA ALA A 37 13.53 1.63 -12.65
C ALA A 37 14.21 0.35 -12.13
N THR A 38 14.80 0.44 -10.94
CA THR A 38 15.45 -0.65 -10.21
C THR A 38 14.76 -0.84 -8.86
N PHE A 39 14.72 -2.07 -8.33
CA PHE A 39 14.09 -2.28 -7.02
C PHE A 39 14.84 -1.52 -5.91
N THR A 40 16.16 -1.39 -6.03
CA THR A 40 16.99 -0.61 -5.10
C THR A 40 16.55 0.85 -5.02
N SER A 41 16.37 1.52 -6.17
CA SER A 41 15.88 2.90 -6.23
C SER A 41 14.46 3.04 -5.68
N LEU A 42 13.54 2.17 -6.11
CA LEU A 42 12.15 2.16 -5.64
C LEU A 42 12.03 1.95 -4.13
N TYR A 43 12.90 1.11 -3.56
CA TYR A 43 12.94 0.88 -2.12
C TYR A 43 13.46 2.07 -1.33
N GLY A 44 14.52 2.73 -1.83
CA GLY A 44 15.04 3.95 -1.22
C GLY A 44 14.04 5.11 -1.25
N ASP A 45 13.29 5.25 -2.34
CA ASP A 45 12.38 6.39 -2.53
C ASP A 45 11.05 6.26 -1.78
N TYR A 46 10.36 5.11 -1.91
CA TYR A 46 9.00 4.95 -1.35
C TYR A 46 8.82 3.68 -0.53
N PHE A 47 9.20 2.51 -1.05
CA PHE A 47 8.85 1.24 -0.38
C PHE A 47 9.48 1.07 1.01
N GLY A 48 10.63 1.69 1.28
CA GLY A 48 11.24 1.68 2.61
C GLY A 48 10.35 2.28 3.70
N ASN A 49 9.42 3.17 3.34
CA ASN A 49 8.45 3.77 4.26
C ASN A 49 7.35 2.79 4.66
N CYS A 50 7.05 1.79 3.83
CA CYS A 50 6.02 0.78 4.08
C CYS A 50 6.36 -0.14 5.27
N LYS A 51 7.61 -0.17 5.73
CA LYS A 51 8.04 -0.97 6.89
C LYS A 51 7.27 -0.65 8.17
N GLN A 52 6.77 0.57 8.32
CA GLN A 52 6.01 1.00 9.51
C GLN A 52 4.66 0.28 9.66
N CYS A 53 4.16 -0.34 8.59
CA CYS A 53 2.91 -1.10 8.58
C CYS A 53 3.13 -2.57 8.24
N HIS A 54 4.10 -2.86 7.38
CA HIS A 54 4.26 -4.19 6.83
C HIS A 54 5.45 -4.96 7.41
N ALA A 55 6.34 -4.38 8.22
CA ALA A 55 7.33 -5.20 8.93
C ALA A 55 6.67 -6.02 10.06
N PRO A 56 7.19 -7.21 10.41
CA PRO A 56 6.74 -7.96 11.58
C PRO A 56 6.84 -7.11 12.85
N GLY A 57 5.75 -7.03 13.61
CA GLY A 57 5.68 -6.24 14.83
C GLY A 57 5.67 -4.72 14.62
N ALA A 58 5.54 -4.24 13.38
CA ALA A 58 5.49 -2.80 13.13
C ALA A 58 4.28 -2.16 13.84
N PRO A 59 4.42 -0.95 14.41
CA PRO A 59 3.33 -0.30 15.16
C PRO A 59 2.06 -0.09 14.34
N GLY A 60 2.21 0.16 13.04
CA GLY A 60 1.09 0.35 12.13
C GLY A 60 0.45 -0.95 11.65
N ARG A 61 0.96 -2.13 12.01
CA ARG A 61 0.45 -3.43 11.56
C ARG A 61 -0.84 -3.79 12.31
N THR A 62 -1.97 -3.72 11.63
CA THR A 62 -3.31 -4.04 12.17
C THR A 62 -3.89 -5.28 11.50
N SER A 63 -5.02 -5.78 12.01
CA SER A 63 -5.75 -6.92 11.43
C SER A 63 -6.33 -6.64 10.04
N ASP A 64 -6.45 -5.37 9.66
CA ASP A 64 -7.05 -4.96 8.39
C ASP A 64 -6.01 -4.69 7.29
N ILE A 65 -4.73 -4.90 7.61
CA ILE A 65 -3.60 -4.73 6.70
C ILE A 65 -3.21 -6.09 6.13
N GLU A 66 -2.83 -6.09 4.86
CA GLU A 66 -2.33 -7.26 4.17
C GLU A 66 -1.11 -7.85 4.93
N THR A 67 -1.19 -9.15 5.24
CA THR A 67 -0.31 -9.79 6.22
C THR A 67 0.93 -10.45 5.62
N THR A 68 0.99 -10.66 4.31
CA THR A 68 2.08 -11.39 3.67
C THR A 68 3.21 -10.48 3.18
N LEU A 69 2.94 -9.19 3.00
CA LEU A 69 3.95 -8.18 2.72
C LEU A 69 4.86 -7.98 3.94
N ASP A 70 6.16 -7.94 3.67
CA ASP A 70 7.20 -7.67 4.66
C ASP A 70 8.25 -6.73 4.09
N PHE A 71 8.24 -5.49 4.57
CA PHE A 71 9.17 -4.42 4.17
C PHE A 71 10.30 -4.20 5.18
N SER A 72 10.54 -5.14 6.10
CA SER A 72 11.61 -5.09 7.11
C SER A 72 13.00 -4.84 6.54
N SER A 73 13.26 -5.32 5.32
CA SER A 73 14.48 -5.06 4.56
C SER A 73 14.17 -4.97 3.06
N LYS A 74 15.09 -4.40 2.28
CA LYS A 74 15.00 -4.40 0.81
C LYS A 74 14.85 -5.83 0.27
N ALA A 75 15.68 -6.75 0.73
CA ALA A 75 15.67 -8.14 0.23
C ALA A 75 14.34 -8.83 0.53
N THR A 76 13.81 -8.66 1.75
CA THR A 76 12.51 -9.21 2.14
C THR A 76 11.36 -8.58 1.35
N ALA A 77 11.39 -7.26 1.18
CA ALA A 77 10.38 -6.53 0.40
C ALA A 77 10.35 -7.00 -1.05
N TYR A 78 11.52 -7.13 -1.69
CA TYR A 78 11.61 -7.65 -3.05
C TYR A 78 11.00 -9.05 -3.14
N THR A 79 11.41 -9.97 -2.27
CA THR A 79 10.94 -11.36 -2.29
C THR A 79 9.43 -11.42 -2.08
N THR A 80 8.91 -10.76 -1.05
CA THR A 80 7.46 -10.77 -0.75
C THR A 80 6.64 -10.16 -1.87
N ILE A 81 7.08 -9.05 -2.48
CA ILE A 81 6.43 -8.47 -3.67
C ILE A 81 6.49 -9.41 -4.87
N LYS A 82 7.65 -10.04 -5.11
CA LYS A 82 7.89 -10.81 -6.33
C LYS A 82 7.19 -12.16 -6.34
N THR A 83 7.14 -12.84 -5.19
CA THR A 83 6.62 -14.20 -5.09
C THR A 83 5.34 -14.29 -4.27
N GLY A 84 4.98 -13.24 -3.55
CA GLY A 84 3.82 -13.22 -2.68
C GLY A 84 2.51 -12.90 -3.39
N MET A 85 1.43 -13.14 -2.66
CA MET A 85 0.06 -12.88 -3.05
C MET A 85 -0.65 -12.27 -1.85
N ALA A 86 -1.61 -11.39 -2.10
CA ALA A 86 -2.38 -10.80 -1.01
C ALA A 86 -3.12 -11.89 -0.20
N ALA A 87 -3.04 -11.83 1.13
CA ALA A 87 -3.78 -12.71 2.01
C ALA A 87 -4.15 -12.03 3.34
N GLY A 88 -5.15 -12.60 4.01
CA GLY A 88 -5.65 -12.09 5.29
C GLY A 88 -6.49 -10.81 5.16
N LEU A 89 -6.85 -10.40 3.95
CA LEU A 89 -7.79 -9.29 3.74
C LEU A 89 -9.19 -9.69 4.18
N THR A 90 -9.91 -8.76 4.81
CA THR A 90 -11.25 -8.94 5.38
C THR A 90 -12.28 -8.00 4.77
N GLY A 91 -13.58 -8.27 4.98
CA GLY A 91 -14.68 -7.48 4.42
C GLY A 91 -14.67 -7.49 2.88
N ASN A 92 -14.97 -6.35 2.25
CA ASN A 92 -15.00 -6.26 0.78
C ASN A 92 -13.65 -6.57 0.12
N LYS A 93 -12.55 -6.50 0.86
CA LYS A 93 -11.19 -6.70 0.35
C LYS A 93 -10.83 -8.19 0.19
N THR A 94 -11.65 -9.10 0.73
CA THR A 94 -11.39 -10.56 0.65
C THR A 94 -11.29 -11.06 -0.77
N MET A 95 -11.94 -10.38 -1.72
CA MET A 95 -11.94 -10.74 -3.13
C MET A 95 -10.56 -10.61 -3.78
N CYS A 96 -9.65 -9.84 -3.17
CA CYS A 96 -8.26 -9.72 -3.59
C CYS A 96 -7.34 -10.76 -2.95
N ASN A 97 -7.81 -11.61 -2.03
CA ASN A 97 -6.99 -12.68 -1.49
C ASN A 97 -6.60 -13.66 -2.61
N GLY A 98 -5.32 -14.04 -2.67
CA GLY A 98 -4.74 -14.90 -3.70
C GLY A 98 -4.26 -14.16 -4.95
N VAL A 99 -4.47 -12.84 -5.06
CA VAL A 99 -3.96 -12.03 -6.18
C VAL A 99 -2.45 -11.80 -6.00
N PRO A 100 -1.60 -12.10 -7.00
CA PRO A 100 -0.19 -11.73 -6.97
C PRO A 100 0.00 -10.22 -6.86
N PHE A 101 0.97 -9.77 -6.06
CA PHE A 101 1.24 -8.33 -5.94
C PHE A 101 1.70 -7.72 -7.26
N LEU A 102 2.49 -8.47 -8.03
CA LEU A 102 2.93 -8.11 -9.36
C LEU A 102 2.17 -8.92 -10.41
N GLY A 103 1.54 -8.21 -11.34
CA GLY A 103 1.01 -8.79 -12.56
C GLY A 103 2.07 -8.85 -13.66
N THR A 104 1.72 -9.45 -14.79
CA THR A 104 2.57 -9.47 -16.00
C THR A 104 2.72 -8.09 -16.65
N THR A 105 1.83 -7.15 -16.32
CA THR A 105 1.86 -5.76 -16.77
C THR A 105 1.52 -4.81 -15.62
N PRO A 106 1.86 -3.52 -15.71
CA PRO A 106 1.47 -2.53 -14.71
C PRO A 106 -0.05 -2.50 -14.44
N ALA A 107 -0.88 -2.60 -15.50
CA ALA A 107 -2.34 -2.56 -15.40
C ALA A 107 -2.95 -3.79 -14.70
N LYS A 108 -2.20 -4.89 -14.58
CA LYS A 108 -2.62 -6.12 -13.88
C LYS A 108 -1.92 -6.26 -12.51
N SER A 109 -1.19 -5.25 -12.04
CA SER A 109 -0.41 -5.32 -10.80
C SER A 109 -1.16 -4.72 -9.62
N LEU A 110 -1.52 -5.57 -8.65
CA LEU A 110 -2.23 -5.14 -7.44
C LEU A 110 -1.41 -4.10 -6.63
N LEU A 111 -0.09 -4.29 -6.52
CA LEU A 111 0.80 -3.36 -5.83
C LEU A 111 0.68 -1.94 -6.38
N LEU A 112 0.63 -1.81 -7.71
CA LEU A 112 0.51 -0.52 -8.37
C LEU A 112 -0.90 0.06 -8.18
N ALA A 113 -1.95 -0.74 -8.33
CA ALA A 113 -3.32 -0.29 -8.10
C ALA A 113 -3.55 0.21 -6.67
N VAL A 114 -2.87 -0.36 -5.66
CA VAL A 114 -2.99 0.11 -4.27
C VAL A 114 -2.42 1.52 -4.08
N ILE A 115 -1.43 1.94 -4.87
CA ILE A 115 -0.72 3.22 -4.66
C ILE A 115 -0.83 4.22 -5.83
N ASP A 116 -1.47 3.85 -6.94
CA ASP A 116 -1.67 4.69 -8.13
C ASP A 116 -3.16 4.71 -8.51
N GLN A 117 -3.85 5.80 -8.19
CA GLN A 117 -5.29 5.93 -8.41
C GLN A 117 -5.70 5.70 -9.88
N PRO A 118 -5.03 6.27 -10.91
CA PRO A 118 -5.34 5.96 -12.31
C PRO A 118 -5.24 4.46 -12.64
N THR A 119 -4.23 3.76 -12.14
CA THR A 119 -4.11 2.31 -12.34
C THR A 119 -5.26 1.57 -11.64
N ARG A 120 -5.59 1.96 -10.41
CA ARG A 120 -6.73 1.40 -9.66
C ARG A 120 -8.05 1.54 -10.42
N GLN A 121 -8.28 2.69 -11.06
CA GLN A 121 -9.51 2.95 -11.81
C GLN A 121 -9.62 2.11 -13.08
N ALA A 122 -8.49 1.72 -13.66
CA ALA A 122 -8.42 0.94 -14.89
C ALA A 122 -8.11 -0.55 -14.65
N ILE A 123 -7.99 -0.99 -13.39
CA ILE A 123 -7.60 -2.37 -13.11
C ILE A 123 -8.73 -3.33 -13.48
N ASP A 124 -8.34 -4.39 -14.16
CA ASP A 124 -9.19 -5.52 -14.46
C ASP A 124 -8.36 -6.75 -14.17
N LEU A 125 -8.77 -7.63 -13.26
CA LEU A 125 -8.05 -8.88 -12.96
C LEU A 125 -8.81 -10.12 -13.46
N SER A 126 -9.78 -9.92 -14.35
CA SER A 126 -10.57 -10.99 -14.95
C SER A 126 -9.74 -11.78 -15.97
N PRO A 127 -10.06 -13.08 -16.16
CA PRO A 127 -11.09 -13.85 -15.45
C PRO A 127 -10.63 -14.47 -14.13
N GLN A 128 -9.36 -14.35 -13.74
CA GLN A 128 -8.81 -15.07 -12.59
C GLN A 128 -9.31 -14.52 -11.25
N TYR A 129 -9.45 -13.20 -11.13
CA TYR A 129 -9.89 -12.53 -9.90
C TYR A 129 -10.94 -11.44 -10.19
N PRO A 130 -12.11 -11.81 -10.74
CA PRO A 130 -13.09 -10.85 -11.24
C PRO A 130 -13.72 -9.96 -10.16
N GLY A 131 -13.60 -10.33 -8.88
CA GLY A 131 -14.06 -9.50 -7.77
C GLY A 131 -12.99 -8.63 -7.13
N CYS A 132 -11.73 -8.72 -7.57
CA CYS A 132 -10.69 -7.78 -7.13
C CYS A 132 -10.60 -6.64 -8.15
N ASP A 133 -11.29 -5.56 -7.82
CA ASP A 133 -11.61 -4.40 -8.66
C ASP A 133 -11.41 -3.08 -7.88
N ILE A 134 -11.83 -1.97 -8.48
CA ILE A 134 -11.69 -0.65 -7.86
C ILE A 134 -12.39 -0.52 -6.50
N ASP A 135 -13.52 -1.20 -6.29
CA ASP A 135 -14.34 -1.08 -5.07
C ASP A 135 -13.77 -1.91 -3.92
N THR A 136 -12.95 -2.92 -4.25
CA THR A 136 -12.34 -3.83 -3.29
C THR A 136 -10.88 -3.50 -2.99
N ILE A 137 -10.21 -2.70 -3.84
CA ILE A 137 -8.81 -2.26 -3.65
C ILE A 137 -8.75 -0.92 -2.90
N THR A 138 -8.33 -0.98 -1.63
CA THR A 138 -8.17 0.20 -0.77
C THR A 138 -7.04 1.11 -1.24
N ASP A 139 -7.26 2.43 -1.17
CA ASP A 139 -6.20 3.41 -1.37
C ASP A 139 -5.13 3.31 -0.27
N GLY A 140 -3.95 2.83 -0.63
CA GLY A 140 -2.82 2.70 0.30
C GLY A 140 -2.14 4.02 0.60
N THR A 141 -2.32 5.03 -0.26
CA THR A 141 -1.63 6.32 -0.13
C THR A 141 -2.16 7.12 1.06
N VAL A 142 -3.46 7.01 1.36
CA VAL A 142 -4.07 7.61 2.56
C VAL A 142 -3.60 6.92 3.85
N LYS A 143 -3.08 5.69 3.77
CA LYS A 143 -2.56 4.95 4.92
C LYS A 143 -1.10 5.24 5.19
N VAL A 144 -0.28 5.42 4.16
CA VAL A 144 1.15 5.78 4.29
C VAL A 144 1.34 7.28 4.60
N GLY A 145 0.29 8.10 4.44
CA GLY A 145 0.32 9.53 4.73
C GLY A 145 1.06 10.37 3.70
N LYS A 146 1.65 9.73 2.68
CA LYS A 146 2.36 10.38 1.58
C LYS A 146 2.06 9.65 0.27
N GLN A 147 1.65 10.43 -0.74
CA GLN A 147 1.53 9.94 -2.11
C GLN A 147 2.92 9.65 -2.69
N PRO A 148 3.11 8.56 -3.45
CA PRO A 148 4.33 8.38 -4.22
C PRO A 148 4.53 9.51 -5.23
N SER A 149 5.78 9.85 -5.53
CA SER A 149 6.08 10.88 -6.53
C SER A 149 5.72 10.38 -7.95
N THR A 150 5.48 11.30 -8.89
CA THR A 150 5.27 10.93 -10.30
C THR A 150 6.48 10.19 -10.88
N ALA A 151 7.70 10.58 -10.48
CA ALA A 151 8.93 9.91 -10.90
C ALA A 151 8.97 8.46 -10.39
N PHE A 152 8.59 8.22 -9.13
CA PHE A 152 8.46 6.88 -8.57
C PHE A 152 7.43 6.04 -9.33
N LEU A 153 6.24 6.56 -9.59
CA LEU A 153 5.20 5.83 -10.30
C LEU A 153 5.64 5.47 -11.72
N ALA A 154 6.34 6.36 -12.41
CA ALA A 154 6.92 6.08 -13.72
C ALA A 154 8.00 4.99 -13.65
N ALA A 155 8.93 5.08 -12.68
CA ALA A 155 9.97 4.09 -12.47
C ALA A 155 9.40 2.71 -12.11
N LEU A 156 8.36 2.66 -11.27
CA LEU A 156 7.68 1.43 -10.87
C LEU A 156 7.01 0.75 -12.07
N LYS A 157 6.29 1.52 -12.91
CA LYS A 157 5.67 1.03 -14.15
C LYS A 157 6.72 0.46 -15.10
N THR A 158 7.84 1.15 -15.28
CA THR A 158 8.97 0.66 -16.10
C THR A 158 9.62 -0.59 -15.52
N TRP A 159 9.84 -0.64 -14.20
CA TRP A 159 10.40 -1.81 -13.53
C TRP A 159 9.51 -3.05 -13.69
N ILE A 160 8.19 -2.91 -13.52
CA ILE A 160 7.22 -4.00 -13.77
C ILE A 160 7.28 -4.45 -15.23
N THR A 161 7.29 -3.49 -16.17
CA THR A 161 7.36 -3.77 -17.62
C THR A 161 8.63 -4.52 -17.99
N ASN A 162 9.75 -4.20 -17.34
CA ASN A 162 11.05 -4.85 -17.53
C ASN A 162 11.18 -6.19 -16.77
N GLY A 163 10.07 -6.75 -16.27
CA GLY A 163 10.04 -8.05 -15.62
C GLY A 163 10.37 -8.01 -14.12
N ALA A 164 10.40 -6.84 -13.50
CA ALA A 164 10.59 -6.62 -12.07
C ALA A 164 11.78 -7.42 -11.49
N LEU A 165 12.97 -7.13 -12.02
CA LEU A 165 14.22 -7.79 -11.63
C LEU A 165 14.79 -7.18 -10.33
N ASN A 166 15.66 -7.94 -9.64
CA ASN A 166 16.40 -7.45 -8.47
C ASN A 166 17.74 -6.85 -8.90
N ASN A 167 17.70 -5.60 -9.33
CA ASN A 167 18.85 -4.81 -9.78
C ASN A 167 19.22 -3.68 -8.81
#